data_AF-A0AA38NVF6-F1
#
_entry.id   AF-A0AA38NVF6-F1
#
_cell.length_a   1.000
_cell.length_b   1.000
_cell.length_c   1.000
_cell.angle_alpha   90.00
_cell.angle_beta   90.00
_cell.angle_gamma   90.00
#
_symmetry.space_group_name_H-M   'P 1'
#
loop_
_entity.id
_entity.type
_entity.pdbx_description
1 polymer ?
#
loop_
_entity_poly.entity_id
_entity_poly.type
_entity_poly.pdbx_seq_one_letter_code
_entity_poly.pdbx_strand_id
1 'polypeptide(L)'
;MFDFEELLSHLVGIGLYLQDVARYLPEKQDFHEPYRTIQELSPYDHLRRFLTLCTTHLYRNIRKCPVTEAVRNTMRSLICVQHQDWEGALHTICVDGAKAGQNWLSDKETSKFAFAAMCWEKSWIPLEIWQARRRESNVVEVVHANVNLEGTNCTLLGGRALQDRENFGIRETYQSKHPYENAMKNIRRKAFAQQKDKRFYDARIESHNVKLIELQARSKRAQDRVQHAFEAVHPHSSSHTFEPSAQVLRAYENAKKAADKVKAALEKQVKQGETLAGKGSGRVNLLLPEQSAHKSGFESNDKGFMWKIT
;
A
#
# COMPACT_ATOMS: atom_id res chain seq x y z
N MET A 1 -12.67 1.74 0.52
CA MET A 1 -13.64 2.76 0.08
C MET A 1 -13.26 4.00 0.88
N PHE A 2 -12.96 5.14 0.26
CA PHE A 2 -12.75 6.35 1.06
C PHE A 2 -14.11 6.73 1.65
N ASP A 3 -14.19 6.91 2.95
CA ASP A 3 -15.44 7.23 3.63
C ASP A 3 -15.79 8.69 3.33
N PHE A 4 -16.76 8.88 2.44
CA PHE A 4 -17.14 10.21 1.97
C PHE A 4 -17.81 11.03 3.09
N GLU A 5 -18.41 10.37 4.09
CA GLU A 5 -18.94 11.01 5.30
C GLU A 5 -17.84 11.71 6.11
N GLU A 6 -16.67 11.09 6.23
CA GLU A 6 -15.51 11.69 6.90
C GLU A 6 -14.97 12.89 6.10
N LEU A 7 -14.96 12.81 4.77
CA LEU A 7 -14.60 13.94 3.90
C LEU A 7 -15.61 15.11 4.03
N LEU A 8 -16.91 14.80 4.12
CA LEU A 8 -17.98 15.78 4.24
C LEU A 8 -17.83 16.57 5.55
N SER A 9 -17.55 15.88 6.66
CA SER A 9 -17.29 16.49 7.96
C SER A 9 -16.15 17.52 7.91
N HIS A 10 -15.04 17.18 7.26
CA HIS A 10 -13.90 18.09 7.14
C HIS A 10 -14.17 19.30 6.25
N LEU A 11 -14.87 19.11 5.12
CA LEU A 11 -15.20 20.21 4.23
C LEU A 11 -16.20 21.17 4.87
N VAL A 12 -17.16 20.64 5.63
CA VAL A 12 -18.04 21.46 6.47
C VAL A 12 -17.21 22.22 7.52
N GLY A 13 -16.19 21.60 8.12
CA GLY A 13 -15.24 22.26 9.01
C GLY A 13 -14.54 23.47 8.36
N ILE A 14 -14.10 23.35 7.11
CA ILE A 14 -13.53 24.47 6.35
C ILE A 14 -14.57 25.57 6.11
N GLY A 15 -15.79 25.18 5.71
CA GLY A 15 -16.89 26.15 5.53
C GLY A 15 -17.21 26.90 6.83
N LEU A 16 -17.23 26.21 7.97
CA LEU A 16 -17.44 26.79 9.29
C LEU A 16 -16.29 27.72 9.68
N TYR A 17 -15.04 27.33 9.41
CA TYR A 17 -13.88 28.19 9.62
C TYR A 17 -13.96 29.47 8.79
N LEU A 18 -14.33 29.38 7.51
CA LEU A 18 -14.49 30.55 6.65
C LEU A 18 -15.63 31.46 7.11
N GLN A 19 -16.73 30.86 7.58
CA GLN A 19 -17.83 31.60 8.19
C GLN A 19 -17.36 32.31 9.46
N ASP A 20 -16.53 31.67 10.29
CA ASP A 20 -15.97 32.29 11.49
C ASP A 20 -15.04 33.44 11.14
N VAL A 21 -14.12 33.25 10.18
CA VAL A 21 -13.27 34.33 9.65
C VAL A 21 -14.10 35.49 9.12
N ALA A 22 -15.18 35.21 8.39
CA ALA A 22 -16.07 36.24 7.84
C ALA A 22 -16.66 37.13 8.94
N ARG A 23 -16.99 36.58 10.13
CA ARG A 23 -17.53 37.36 11.26
C ARG A 23 -16.57 38.42 11.78
N TYR A 24 -15.26 38.23 11.63
CA TYR A 24 -14.25 39.19 12.07
C TYR A 24 -13.89 40.22 11.00
N LEU A 25 -14.37 40.03 9.76
CA LEU A 25 -14.19 41.02 8.70
C LEU A 25 -15.21 42.15 8.86
N PRO A 26 -14.87 43.39 8.47
CA PRO A 26 -15.86 44.45 8.31
C PRO A 26 -17.03 43.98 7.44
N GLU A 27 -18.21 44.50 7.73
CA GLU A 27 -19.41 44.19 6.94
C GLU A 27 -19.14 44.50 5.47
N LYS A 28 -19.24 43.46 4.64
CA LYS A 28 -18.93 43.54 3.22
C LYS A 28 -20.00 42.77 2.46
N GLN A 29 -20.56 43.40 1.44
CA GLN A 29 -21.53 42.76 0.57
C GLN A 29 -20.85 41.64 -0.22
N ASP A 30 -21.57 40.54 -0.40
CA ASP A 30 -21.12 39.45 -1.25
C ASP A 30 -21.10 39.91 -2.71
N PHE A 31 -20.09 39.46 -3.45
CA PHE A 31 -19.91 39.87 -4.85
C PHE A 31 -20.98 39.26 -5.78
N HIS A 32 -21.47 38.05 -5.46
CA HIS A 32 -22.43 37.31 -6.29
C HIS A 32 -23.88 37.55 -5.86
N GLU A 33 -24.10 37.79 -4.57
CA GLU A 33 -25.38 38.08 -3.96
C GLU A 33 -25.31 39.44 -3.24
N PRO A 34 -25.35 40.59 -3.94
CA PRO A 34 -25.11 41.92 -3.32
C PRO A 34 -26.15 42.34 -2.27
N TYR A 35 -27.22 41.57 -2.10
CA TYR A 35 -28.24 41.73 -1.07
C TYR A 35 -27.92 40.98 0.22
N ARG A 36 -26.81 40.23 0.26
CA ARG A 36 -26.31 39.51 1.43
C ARG A 36 -24.90 39.97 1.76
N THR A 37 -24.61 40.00 3.05
CA THR A 37 -23.23 40.20 3.52
C THR A 37 -22.45 38.89 3.48
N ILE A 38 -21.12 38.96 3.40
CA ILE A 38 -20.25 37.77 3.47
C ILE A 38 -20.45 37.02 4.80
N GLN A 39 -20.81 37.74 5.87
CA GLN A 39 -21.10 37.21 7.20
C GLN A 39 -22.38 36.35 7.25
N GLU A 40 -23.36 36.63 6.37
CA GLU A 40 -24.64 35.93 6.29
C GLU A 40 -24.57 34.65 5.43
N LEU A 41 -23.41 34.37 4.85
CA LEU A 41 -23.21 33.17 4.05
C LEU A 41 -23.16 31.93 4.95
N SER A 42 -23.81 30.86 4.51
CA SER A 42 -23.68 29.56 5.18
C SER A 42 -22.29 28.95 4.92
N PRO A 43 -21.87 27.96 5.73
CA PRO A 43 -20.63 27.22 5.46
C PRO A 43 -20.55 26.68 4.02
N TYR A 44 -21.67 26.19 3.48
CA TYR A 44 -21.75 25.67 2.12
C TYR A 44 -21.68 26.77 1.06
N ASP A 45 -22.26 27.93 1.34
CA ASP A 45 -22.19 29.12 0.48
C ASP A 45 -20.73 29.58 0.32
N HIS A 46 -19.94 29.54 1.39
CA HIS A 46 -18.51 29.80 1.30
C HIS A 46 -17.82 28.75 0.42
N LEU A 47 -18.06 27.44 0.64
CA LEU A 47 -17.45 26.38 -0.15
C LEU A 47 -17.70 26.54 -1.66
N ARG A 48 -18.92 26.92 -2.06
CA ARG A 48 -19.29 27.14 -3.47
C ARG A 48 -18.51 28.27 -4.15
N ARG A 49 -17.97 29.22 -3.40
CA ARG A 49 -17.24 30.39 -3.90
C ARG A 49 -15.75 30.16 -4.13
N PHE A 50 -15.17 29.05 -3.65
CA PHE A 50 -13.73 28.79 -3.84
C PHE A 50 -13.34 27.33 -4.07
N LEU A 51 -14.23 26.36 -3.86
CA LEU A 51 -13.89 24.94 -3.94
C LEU A 51 -14.20 24.37 -5.34
N THR A 52 -13.23 23.66 -5.90
CA THR A 52 -13.34 22.90 -7.15
C THR A 52 -12.86 21.48 -6.90
N LEU A 53 -13.56 20.45 -7.40
CA LEU A 53 -13.11 19.08 -7.19
C LEU A 53 -11.88 18.75 -8.06
N CYS A 54 -11.01 17.90 -7.53
CA CYS A 54 -9.93 17.31 -8.32
C CYS A 54 -10.52 16.31 -9.31
N THR A 55 -10.28 16.53 -10.60
CA THR A 55 -10.82 15.70 -11.68
C THR A 55 -10.28 14.28 -11.60
N THR A 56 -9.01 14.09 -11.23
CA THR A 56 -8.41 12.76 -11.07
C THR A 56 -9.13 11.92 -10.01
N HIS A 57 -9.40 12.50 -8.83
CA HIS A 57 -10.12 11.80 -7.75
C HIS A 57 -11.57 11.50 -8.15
N LEU A 58 -12.25 12.48 -8.75
CA LEU A 58 -13.61 12.31 -9.21
C LEU A 58 -13.70 11.22 -10.29
N TYR A 59 -12.82 11.22 -11.30
CA TYR A 59 -12.75 10.18 -12.33
C TYR A 59 -12.39 8.80 -11.77
N ARG A 60 -11.49 8.74 -10.77
CA ARG A 60 -11.18 7.48 -10.07
C ARG A 60 -12.39 6.96 -9.32
N ASN A 61 -13.19 7.83 -8.69
CA ASN A 61 -14.43 7.46 -8.01
C ASN A 61 -15.51 7.01 -9.00
N ILE A 62 -15.71 7.73 -10.11
CA ILE A 62 -16.63 7.34 -11.18
C ILE A 62 -16.26 5.97 -11.76
N ARG A 63 -14.96 5.70 -12.01
CA ARG A 63 -14.47 4.40 -12.50
C ARG A 63 -14.81 3.25 -11.55
N LYS A 64 -14.81 3.49 -10.24
CA LYS A 64 -15.16 2.49 -9.21
C LYS A 64 -16.67 2.32 -9.03
N CYS A 65 -17.47 3.26 -9.53
CA CYS A 65 -18.93 3.18 -9.44
C CYS A 65 -19.43 1.99 -10.30
N PRO A 66 -20.27 1.10 -9.74
CA PRO A 66 -20.79 -0.08 -10.43
C PRO A 66 -21.97 0.29 -11.35
N VAL A 67 -21.69 1.13 -12.36
CA VAL A 67 -22.62 1.55 -13.42
C VAL A 67 -22.01 1.27 -14.80
N THR A 68 -22.84 1.29 -15.85
CA THR A 68 -22.40 1.08 -17.24
C THR A 68 -21.45 2.19 -17.69
N GLU A 69 -20.62 1.92 -18.71
CA GLU A 69 -19.68 2.94 -19.20
C GLU A 69 -20.40 4.16 -19.83
N ALA A 70 -21.58 3.96 -20.43
CA ALA A 70 -22.43 5.05 -20.90
C ALA A 70 -22.81 6.00 -19.76
N VAL A 71 -23.27 5.46 -18.62
CA VAL A 71 -23.57 6.25 -17.42
C VAL A 71 -22.32 6.91 -16.85
N ARG A 72 -21.17 6.24 -16.85
CA ARG A 72 -19.90 6.86 -16.43
C ARG A 72 -19.52 8.04 -17.32
N ASN A 73 -19.74 7.95 -18.63
CA ASN A 73 -19.49 9.06 -19.55
C ASN A 73 -20.39 10.25 -19.23
N THR A 74 -21.67 10.02 -18.94
CA THR A 74 -22.60 11.06 -18.46
C THR A 74 -22.14 11.65 -17.12
N MET A 75 -21.70 10.83 -16.16
CA MET A 75 -21.14 11.33 -14.90
C MET A 75 -19.89 12.21 -15.12
N ARG A 76 -19.05 11.87 -16.10
CA ARG A 76 -17.85 12.66 -16.45
C ARG A 76 -18.20 13.95 -17.18
N SER A 77 -19.26 13.97 -18.00
CA SER A 77 -19.68 15.17 -18.75
C SER A 77 -20.11 16.31 -17.83
N LEU A 78 -20.61 16.00 -16.63
CA LEU A 78 -20.94 16.99 -15.60
C LEU A 78 -19.74 17.85 -15.15
N ILE A 79 -18.49 17.44 -15.45
CA ILE A 79 -17.31 18.27 -15.23
C ILE A 79 -17.09 19.17 -16.45
N CYS A 80 -17.68 20.36 -16.43
CA CYS A 80 -17.66 21.27 -17.58
C CYS A 80 -17.74 22.73 -17.14
N VAL A 81 -17.54 23.65 -18.09
CA VAL A 81 -17.78 25.09 -17.85
C VAL A 81 -19.29 25.34 -17.85
N GLN A 82 -19.95 25.00 -18.94
CA GLN A 82 -21.40 25.04 -19.10
C GLN A 82 -21.87 23.67 -19.57
N HIS A 83 -23.04 23.24 -19.10
CA HIS A 83 -23.59 21.94 -19.47
C HIS A 83 -24.88 22.12 -20.27
N GLN A 84 -24.90 21.62 -21.51
CA GLN A 84 -26.03 21.83 -22.43
C GLN A 84 -27.36 21.30 -21.88
N ASP A 85 -27.34 20.11 -21.27
CA ASP A 85 -28.54 19.49 -20.67
C ASP A 85 -28.19 18.91 -19.30
N TRP A 86 -28.13 19.77 -18.28
CA TRP A 86 -27.76 19.36 -16.92
C TRP A 86 -28.78 18.39 -16.33
N GLU A 87 -30.07 18.75 -16.39
CA GLU A 87 -31.15 17.95 -15.80
C GLU A 87 -31.32 16.61 -16.51
N GLY A 88 -31.21 16.57 -17.85
CA GLY A 88 -31.22 15.32 -18.60
C GLY A 88 -30.06 14.41 -18.23
N ALA A 89 -28.85 14.95 -18.03
CA ALA A 89 -27.72 14.16 -17.56
C ALA A 89 -27.94 13.59 -16.15
N LEU A 90 -28.50 14.36 -15.21
CA LEU A 90 -28.88 13.85 -13.89
C LEU A 90 -29.95 12.75 -14.00
N HIS A 91 -30.95 12.96 -14.85
CA HIS A 91 -32.01 11.98 -15.10
C HIS A 91 -31.45 10.66 -15.67
N THR A 92 -30.59 10.74 -16.70
CA THR A 92 -29.89 9.58 -17.26
C THR A 92 -29.08 8.84 -16.20
N ILE A 93 -28.34 9.54 -15.34
CA ILE A 93 -27.57 8.90 -14.27
C ILE A 93 -28.50 8.20 -13.26
N CYS A 94 -29.64 8.81 -12.94
CA CYS A 94 -30.61 8.27 -11.99
C CYS A 94 -31.33 7.02 -12.52
N VAL A 95 -31.77 7.06 -13.77
CA VAL A 95 -32.55 5.98 -14.42
C VAL A 95 -31.63 4.85 -14.87
N ASP A 96 -30.63 5.16 -15.71
CA ASP A 96 -29.78 4.14 -16.34
C ASP A 96 -28.68 3.63 -15.38
N GLY A 97 -28.31 4.43 -14.37
CA GLY A 97 -27.36 4.04 -13.33
C GLY A 97 -27.97 3.17 -12.22
N ALA A 98 -29.29 2.97 -12.22
CA ALA A 98 -30.04 2.25 -11.18
C ALA A 98 -29.66 2.73 -9.76
N LYS A 99 -29.67 1.82 -8.78
CA LYS A 99 -29.34 2.14 -7.38
C LYS A 99 -27.95 2.78 -7.21
N ALA A 100 -26.97 2.36 -8.00
CA ALA A 100 -25.61 2.89 -7.90
C ALA A 100 -25.51 4.34 -8.39
N GLY A 101 -26.19 4.67 -9.49
CA GLY A 101 -26.31 6.04 -10.00
C GLY A 101 -27.10 6.93 -9.05
N GLN A 102 -28.23 6.46 -8.53
CA GLN A 102 -29.06 7.17 -7.54
C GLN A 102 -28.26 7.50 -6.27
N ASN A 103 -27.54 6.53 -5.72
CA ASN A 103 -26.69 6.75 -4.55
C ASN A 103 -25.59 7.78 -4.86
N TRP A 104 -24.98 7.70 -6.04
CA TRP A 104 -23.95 8.66 -6.43
C TRP A 104 -24.48 10.09 -6.58
N LEU A 105 -25.70 10.26 -7.11
CA LEU A 105 -26.38 11.57 -7.21
C LEU A 105 -26.75 12.11 -5.84
N SER A 106 -27.41 11.29 -5.02
CA SER A 106 -27.80 11.64 -3.65
C SER A 106 -26.60 12.08 -2.82
N ASP A 107 -25.44 11.43 -3.00
CA ASP A 107 -24.18 11.82 -2.39
C ASP A 107 -23.72 13.24 -2.81
N LYS A 108 -23.84 13.60 -4.09
CA LYS A 108 -23.49 14.95 -4.58
C LYS A 108 -24.47 16.01 -4.11
N GLU A 109 -25.76 15.69 -4.09
CA GLU A 109 -26.83 16.59 -3.63
C GLU A 109 -26.70 16.88 -2.14
N THR A 110 -26.49 15.83 -1.33
CA THR A 110 -26.32 15.94 0.13
C THR A 110 -25.10 16.78 0.50
N SER A 111 -24.05 16.75 -0.33
CA SER A 111 -22.87 17.59 -0.18
C SER A 111 -23.15 19.09 -0.35
N LYS A 112 -24.24 19.49 -1.02
CA LYS A 112 -24.63 20.88 -1.34
C LYS A 112 -23.65 21.72 -2.15
N PHE A 113 -22.36 21.38 -2.25
CA PHE A 113 -21.36 22.12 -3.05
C PHE A 113 -20.75 21.29 -4.18
N ALA A 114 -20.96 19.96 -4.20
CA ALA A 114 -20.23 19.08 -5.11
C ALA A 114 -20.49 19.42 -6.60
N PHE A 115 -21.74 19.70 -6.98
CA PHE A 115 -22.07 20.09 -8.35
C PHE A 115 -21.46 21.43 -8.75
N ALA A 116 -21.49 22.43 -7.86
CA ALA A 116 -20.79 23.70 -8.07
C ALA A 116 -19.28 23.50 -8.24
N ALA A 117 -18.71 22.53 -7.53
CA ALA A 117 -17.29 22.21 -7.64
C ALA A 117 -16.94 21.36 -8.89
N MET A 118 -17.94 20.80 -9.59
CA MET A 118 -17.80 20.05 -10.85
C MET A 118 -18.03 20.93 -12.07
N CYS A 119 -19.08 21.75 -12.05
CA CYS A 119 -19.54 22.56 -13.16
C CYS A 119 -19.46 24.06 -12.80
N TRP A 120 -18.77 24.83 -13.65
CA TRP A 120 -18.60 26.27 -13.40
C TRP A 120 -19.93 27.02 -13.36
N GLU A 121 -20.85 26.70 -14.27
CA GLU A 121 -22.17 27.32 -14.37
C GLU A 121 -23.00 27.14 -13.08
N LYS A 122 -22.71 26.11 -12.29
CA LYS A 122 -23.32 25.88 -10.97
C LYS A 122 -22.52 26.50 -9.82
N SER A 123 -21.35 27.08 -10.12
CA SER A 123 -20.42 27.67 -9.16
C SER A 123 -20.54 29.18 -9.11
N TRP A 124 -20.04 29.76 -8.02
CA TRP A 124 -19.86 31.21 -7.88
C TRP A 124 -18.37 31.57 -7.94
N ILE A 125 -17.57 30.81 -8.68
CA ILE A 125 -16.16 31.11 -8.87
C ILE A 125 -16.03 31.90 -10.17
N PRO A 126 -15.35 33.05 -10.20
CA PRO A 126 -15.06 33.74 -11.47
C PRO A 126 -14.42 32.80 -12.50
N LEU A 127 -14.87 32.87 -13.76
CA LEU A 127 -14.51 31.88 -14.79
C LEU A 127 -13.01 31.78 -14.98
N GLU A 128 -12.32 32.92 -14.99
CA GLU A 128 -10.88 33.02 -15.16
C GLU A 128 -10.15 32.29 -14.03
N ILE A 129 -10.65 32.41 -12.80
CA ILE A 129 -10.11 31.71 -11.62
C ILE A 129 -10.40 30.21 -11.74
N TRP A 130 -11.61 29.84 -12.16
CA TRP A 130 -12.05 28.45 -12.30
C TRP A 130 -11.27 27.69 -13.40
N GLN A 131 -10.95 28.36 -14.50
CA GLN A 131 -10.13 27.84 -15.60
C GLN A 131 -8.63 27.84 -15.30
N ALA A 132 -8.13 28.85 -14.57
CA ALA A 132 -6.71 28.92 -14.20
C ALA A 132 -6.25 27.77 -13.28
N ARG A 133 -7.19 27.05 -12.63
CA ARG A 133 -6.87 25.88 -11.81
C ARG A 133 -6.42 24.71 -12.68
N ARG A 134 -5.18 24.25 -12.47
CA ARG A 134 -4.68 22.98 -13.00
C ARG A 134 -5.36 21.82 -12.29
N ARG A 135 -6.37 21.22 -12.92
CA ARG A 135 -7.17 20.11 -12.35
C ARG A 135 -6.44 18.77 -12.28
N GLU A 136 -5.38 18.66 -13.07
CA GLU A 136 -4.73 17.39 -13.42
C GLU A 136 -3.32 17.24 -12.83
N SER A 137 -2.76 18.29 -12.22
CA SER A 137 -1.32 18.27 -11.92
C SER A 137 -1.01 17.48 -10.64
N ASN A 138 0.00 16.60 -10.74
CA ASN A 138 0.66 15.93 -9.61
C ASN A 138 1.02 16.88 -8.45
N VAL A 139 1.19 18.19 -8.71
CA VAL A 139 1.44 19.19 -7.66
C VAL A 139 0.24 19.34 -6.72
N VAL A 140 -0.99 19.33 -7.26
CA VAL A 140 -2.22 19.32 -6.47
C VAL A 140 -2.36 18.00 -5.72
N GLU A 141 -1.98 16.87 -6.32
CA GLU A 141 -1.93 15.58 -5.62
C GLU A 141 -0.87 15.52 -4.52
N VAL A 142 0.31 16.14 -4.71
CA VAL A 142 1.37 16.23 -3.70
C VAL A 142 0.97 17.16 -2.56
N VAL A 143 0.27 18.27 -2.86
CA VAL A 143 -0.33 19.12 -1.82
C VAL A 143 -1.40 18.33 -1.06
N HIS A 144 -2.28 17.59 -1.75
CA HIS A 144 -3.25 16.70 -1.08
C HIS A 144 -2.56 15.60 -0.24
N ALA A 145 -1.49 15.01 -0.73
CA ALA A 145 -0.76 13.95 -0.02
C ALA A 145 0.00 14.50 1.19
N ASN A 146 0.60 15.69 1.09
CA ASN A 146 1.32 16.31 2.20
C ASN A 146 0.37 16.76 3.30
N VAL A 147 -0.77 17.34 2.93
CA VAL A 147 -1.81 17.75 3.88
C VAL A 147 -2.44 16.52 4.58
N ASN A 148 -2.58 15.39 3.88
CA ASN A 148 -3.00 14.12 4.48
C ASN A 148 -1.91 13.40 5.32
N LEU A 149 -0.65 13.83 5.26
CA LEU A 149 0.47 13.24 6.02
C LEU A 149 0.83 14.03 7.30
N GLU A 150 0.49 15.32 7.37
CA GLU A 150 0.69 16.15 8.58
C GLU A 150 -0.45 16.01 9.61
N GLY A 151 -1.53 15.35 9.22
CA GLY A 151 -2.69 15.00 10.03
C GLY A 151 -3.71 14.36 9.09
N THR A 152 -4.50 13.42 9.56
CA THR A 152 -5.26 12.48 8.72
C THR A 152 -6.32 13.10 7.79
N ASN A 153 -6.49 14.43 7.72
CA ASN A 153 -7.79 15.02 7.40
C ASN A 153 -7.78 16.43 6.76
N CYS A 154 -7.12 16.66 5.62
CA CYS A 154 -7.46 17.83 4.79
C CYS A 154 -7.20 17.60 3.30
N THR A 155 -8.28 17.61 2.51
CA THR A 155 -8.19 17.70 1.05
C THR A 155 -8.63 19.10 0.63
N LEU A 156 -7.91 19.68 -0.33
CA LEU A 156 -8.18 20.91 -1.12
C LEU A 156 -7.54 22.22 -0.65
N LEU A 157 -6.52 22.64 -1.40
CA LEU A 157 -6.37 24.03 -1.87
C LEU A 157 -5.79 24.03 -3.29
N GLY A 158 -6.57 24.51 -4.24
CA GLY A 158 -6.13 24.81 -5.61
C GLY A 158 -6.40 26.27 -5.97
N GLY A 159 -6.36 27.21 -5.02
CA GLY A 159 -6.65 28.63 -5.29
C GLY A 159 -5.37 29.43 -5.53
N ARG A 160 -5.31 30.17 -6.64
CA ARG A 160 -4.29 31.18 -6.93
C ARG A 160 -4.55 32.41 -6.05
N ALA A 161 -4.19 32.32 -4.77
CA ALA A 161 -4.13 33.45 -3.83
C ALA A 161 -2.76 33.47 -3.13
N LEU A 162 -1.69 33.35 -3.93
CA LEU A 162 -0.31 33.28 -3.45
C LEU A 162 0.43 34.61 -3.66
N GLN A 163 -0.25 35.74 -3.42
CA GLN A 163 0.42 37.04 -3.34
C GLN A 163 0.47 37.59 -1.92
N ASP A 164 -0.38 37.11 -0.99
CA ASP A 164 -0.33 37.45 0.44
C ASP A 164 -0.07 36.20 1.31
N ARG A 165 1.06 35.52 1.06
CA ARG A 165 1.41 34.22 1.68
C ARG A 165 1.80 34.30 3.17
N GLU A 166 2.20 35.46 3.68
CA GLU A 166 2.82 35.57 5.02
C GLU A 166 1.82 35.78 6.17
N ASN A 167 0.61 36.28 5.89
CA ASN A 167 -0.29 36.77 6.95
C ASN A 167 -1.31 35.74 7.47
N PHE A 168 -1.48 34.58 6.84
CA PHE A 168 -2.53 33.61 7.20
C PHE A 168 -2.07 32.47 8.12
N GLY A 169 -0.86 32.54 8.68
CA GLY A 169 -0.40 31.51 9.61
C GLY A 169 -0.28 30.11 8.98
N ILE A 170 -0.33 30.00 7.65
CA ILE A 170 0.14 28.83 6.90
C ILE A 170 1.66 28.85 7.05
N ARG A 171 2.15 28.30 8.16
CA ARG A 171 3.58 28.10 8.37
C ARG A 171 4.12 27.33 7.18
N GLU A 172 5.23 27.80 6.63
CA GLU A 172 6.10 27.00 5.80
C GLU A 172 6.66 25.80 6.60
N THR A 173 5.87 24.75 6.81
CA THR A 173 6.47 23.43 7.09
C THR A 173 7.07 22.85 5.81
N TYR A 174 6.60 23.32 4.64
CA TYR A 174 7.35 23.17 3.40
C TYR A 174 8.32 24.34 3.21
N GLN A 175 9.35 24.40 4.06
CA GLN A 175 10.65 24.80 3.54
C GLN A 175 10.85 23.95 2.29
N SER A 176 11.04 24.56 1.12
CA SER A 176 11.58 23.84 -0.04
C SER A 176 13.00 23.45 0.35
N LYS A 177 13.09 22.36 1.12
CA LYS A 177 14.33 21.89 1.70
C LYS A 177 15.29 21.77 0.53
N HIS A 178 16.44 22.43 0.66
CA HIS A 178 17.50 22.47 -0.34
C HIS A 178 17.60 21.09 -1.01
N PRO A 179 17.73 20.96 -2.35
CA PRO A 179 17.66 19.67 -3.05
C PRO A 179 18.43 18.51 -2.37
N TYR A 180 19.52 18.86 -1.70
CA TYR A 180 20.29 18.00 -0.78
C TYR A 180 19.46 17.28 0.30
N GLU A 181 18.58 17.96 1.02
CA GLU A 181 17.76 17.36 2.08
C GLU A 181 16.72 16.38 1.54
N ASN A 182 16.15 16.66 0.37
CA ASN A 182 15.26 15.73 -0.32
C ASN A 182 16.04 14.50 -0.80
N ALA A 183 17.26 14.68 -1.31
CA ALA A 183 18.16 13.58 -1.62
C ALA A 183 18.48 12.74 -0.36
N MET A 184 18.80 13.38 0.76
CA MET A 184 19.06 12.69 2.04
C MET A 184 17.84 11.94 2.57
N LYS A 185 16.63 12.51 2.49
CA LYS A 185 15.38 11.81 2.84
C LYS A 185 15.15 10.59 1.96
N ASN A 186 15.38 10.71 0.65
CA ASN A 186 15.24 9.60 -0.28
C ASN A 186 16.29 8.50 -0.04
N ILE A 187 17.54 8.87 0.24
CA ILE A 187 18.59 7.94 0.65
C ILE A 187 18.18 7.19 1.93
N ARG A 188 17.69 7.91 2.95
CA ARG A 188 17.19 7.28 4.19
C ARG A 188 16.04 6.32 3.91
N ARG A 189 15.04 6.72 3.12
CA ARG A 189 13.90 5.85 2.75
C ARG A 189 14.36 4.60 2.01
N LYS A 190 15.29 4.73 1.06
CA LYS A 190 15.87 3.60 0.32
C LYS A 190 16.65 2.66 1.26
N ALA A 191 17.44 3.22 2.18
CA ALA A 191 18.16 2.46 3.18
C ALA A 191 17.21 1.71 4.13
N PHE A 192 16.13 2.35 4.59
CA PHE A 192 15.10 1.72 5.42
C PHE A 192 14.38 0.59 4.69
N ALA A 193 14.01 0.80 3.41
CA ALA A 193 13.40 -0.25 2.59
C ALA A 193 14.35 -1.45 2.42
N GLN A 194 15.62 -1.21 2.07
CA GLN A 194 16.64 -2.26 1.97
C GLN A 194 16.83 -3.01 3.31
N GLN A 195 16.81 -2.31 4.44
CA GLN A 195 16.93 -2.93 5.74
C GLN A 195 15.70 -3.79 6.09
N LYS A 196 14.50 -3.34 5.71
CA LYS A 196 13.26 -4.11 5.89
C LYS A 196 13.30 -5.42 5.10
N ASP A 197 13.73 -5.37 3.83
CA ASP A 197 13.87 -6.56 2.99
C ASP A 197 14.90 -7.53 3.57
N LYS A 198 16.05 -7.03 4.01
CA LYS A 198 17.08 -7.85 4.68
C LYS A 198 16.54 -8.54 5.94
N ARG A 199 15.78 -7.84 6.78
CA ARG A 199 15.14 -8.43 7.99
C ARG A 199 14.13 -9.51 7.63
N PHE A 200 13.36 -9.31 6.56
CA PHE A 200 12.44 -10.33 6.06
C PHE A 200 13.18 -11.59 5.62
N TYR A 201 14.32 -11.45 4.92
CA TYR A 201 15.16 -12.59 4.56
C TYR A 201 15.82 -13.25 5.77
N ASP A 202 16.27 -12.50 6.77
CA ASP A 202 16.83 -13.07 8.01
C ASP A 202 15.81 -13.99 8.72
N ALA A 203 14.55 -13.55 8.85
CA ALA A 203 13.48 -14.36 9.44
C ALA A 203 13.20 -15.65 8.63
N ARG A 204 13.32 -15.58 7.29
CA ARG A 204 13.21 -16.76 6.42
C ARG A 204 14.40 -17.71 6.57
N ILE A 205 15.62 -17.19 6.71
CA ILE A 205 16.83 -17.98 6.96
C ILE A 205 16.71 -18.69 8.30
N GLU A 206 16.24 -18.01 9.35
CA GLU A 206 16.00 -18.61 10.66
C GLU A 206 15.00 -19.77 10.58
N SER A 207 13.84 -19.53 9.96
CA SER A 207 12.83 -20.57 9.72
C SER A 207 13.37 -21.74 8.89
N HIS A 208 14.27 -21.46 7.96
CA HIS A 208 14.93 -22.46 7.12
C HIS A 208 15.89 -23.33 7.93
N ASN A 209 16.74 -22.71 8.75
CA ASN A 209 17.74 -23.37 9.60
C ASN A 209 17.07 -24.34 10.57
N VAL A 210 15.97 -23.92 11.22
CA VAL A 210 15.19 -24.80 12.12
C VAL A 210 14.75 -26.08 11.40
N LYS A 211 14.17 -25.94 10.19
CA LYS A 211 13.74 -27.09 9.39
C LYS A 211 14.91 -27.99 8.97
N LEU A 212 16.06 -27.40 8.64
CA LEU A 212 17.24 -28.15 8.24
C LEU A 212 17.78 -29.00 9.41
N ILE A 213 17.89 -28.42 10.61
CA ILE A 213 18.30 -29.11 11.84
C ILE A 213 17.35 -30.27 12.14
N GLU A 214 16.03 -30.04 12.06
CA GLU A 214 15.04 -31.10 12.25
C GLU A 214 15.21 -32.25 11.27
N LEU A 215 15.41 -31.94 9.98
CA LEU A 215 15.60 -32.95 8.93
C LEU A 215 16.91 -33.71 9.12
N GLN A 216 17.99 -33.06 9.55
CA GLN A 216 19.26 -33.72 9.89
C GLN A 216 19.07 -34.70 11.05
N ALA A 217 18.40 -34.28 12.13
CA ALA A 217 18.09 -35.17 13.26
C ALA A 217 17.20 -36.35 12.85
N ARG A 218 16.21 -36.13 11.98
CA ARG A 218 15.39 -37.21 11.40
C ARG A 218 16.22 -38.16 10.53
N SER A 219 17.15 -37.63 9.74
CA SER A 219 18.02 -38.44 8.87
C SER A 219 18.93 -39.34 9.69
N LYS A 220 19.56 -38.80 10.74
CA LYS A 220 20.40 -39.59 11.66
C LYS A 220 19.61 -40.74 12.28
N ARG A 221 18.43 -40.46 12.85
CA ARG A 221 17.54 -41.50 13.40
C ARG A 221 17.11 -42.54 12.36
N ALA A 222 16.89 -42.15 11.11
CA ALA A 222 16.55 -43.09 10.05
C ALA A 222 17.74 -43.98 9.67
N GLN A 223 18.96 -43.44 9.65
CA GLN A 223 20.20 -44.20 9.45
C GLN A 223 20.46 -45.18 10.59
N ASP A 224 20.30 -44.76 11.84
CA ASP A 224 20.44 -45.64 13.01
C ASP A 224 19.48 -46.84 12.93
N ARG A 225 18.24 -46.61 12.48
CA ARG A 225 17.25 -47.68 12.25
C ARG A 225 17.66 -48.63 11.13
N VAL A 226 18.24 -48.11 10.04
CA VAL A 226 18.77 -48.96 8.95
C VAL A 226 19.92 -49.80 9.47
N GLN A 227 20.84 -49.22 10.24
CA GLN A 227 21.97 -49.92 10.83
C GLN A 227 21.51 -51.05 11.77
N HIS A 228 20.60 -50.75 12.69
CA HIS A 228 20.04 -51.76 13.60
C HIS A 228 19.28 -52.87 12.84
N ALA A 229 18.51 -52.51 11.80
CA ALA A 229 17.84 -53.51 10.97
C ALA A 229 18.83 -54.34 10.15
N PHE A 230 19.96 -53.76 9.73
CA PHE A 230 21.03 -54.45 9.02
C PHE A 230 21.73 -55.48 9.91
N GLU A 231 22.04 -55.11 11.16
CA GLU A 231 22.63 -56.01 12.17
C GLU A 231 21.69 -57.18 12.49
N ALA A 232 20.37 -56.94 12.50
CA ALA A 232 19.38 -58.00 12.66
C ALA A 232 19.32 -58.98 11.46
N VAL A 233 19.63 -58.51 10.25
CA VAL A 233 19.76 -59.37 9.05
C VAL A 233 21.11 -60.11 9.04
N HIS A 234 22.17 -59.51 9.60
CA HIS A 234 23.55 -60.03 9.57
C HIS A 234 24.17 -60.10 10.98
N PRO A 235 23.69 -60.99 11.86
CA PRO A 235 24.22 -61.10 13.21
C PRO A 235 25.69 -61.55 13.19
N HIS A 236 26.56 -60.85 13.92
CA HIS A 236 28.00 -61.10 13.96
C HIS A 236 28.43 -62.49 14.48
N SER A 237 27.49 -63.30 14.98
CA SER A 237 27.76 -64.58 15.65
C SER A 237 27.17 -65.81 14.95
N SER A 238 26.66 -65.70 13.73
CA SER A 238 26.01 -66.85 13.09
C SER A 238 27.00 -67.87 12.51
N SER A 239 26.96 -69.06 13.10
CA SER A 239 27.11 -70.36 12.44
C SER A 239 26.69 -70.30 10.96
N HIS A 240 27.39 -71.04 10.09
CA HIS A 240 27.32 -71.03 8.62
C HIS A 240 25.93 -71.27 7.96
N THR A 241 24.83 -71.31 8.72
CA THR A 241 23.48 -71.68 8.28
C THR A 241 22.37 -70.70 8.71
N PHE A 242 22.68 -69.45 9.10
CA PHE A 242 21.64 -68.48 9.44
C PHE A 242 20.94 -67.91 8.21
N GLU A 243 19.64 -68.19 8.06
CA GLU A 243 18.76 -67.50 7.11
C GLU A 243 17.85 -66.50 7.84
N PRO A 244 17.90 -65.20 7.52
CA PRO A 244 17.04 -64.21 8.14
C PRO A 244 15.58 -64.39 7.71
N SER A 245 14.65 -64.21 8.66
CA SER A 245 13.22 -64.36 8.36
C SER A 245 12.71 -63.28 7.39
N ALA A 246 11.69 -63.61 6.59
CA ALA A 246 11.07 -62.68 5.65
C ALA A 246 10.57 -61.37 6.31
N GLN A 247 10.21 -61.43 7.60
CA GLN A 247 9.79 -60.25 8.36
C GLN A 247 10.95 -59.29 8.62
N VAL A 248 12.14 -59.81 8.96
CA VAL A 248 13.34 -59.01 9.21
C VAL A 248 13.83 -58.35 7.92
N LEU A 249 13.82 -59.07 6.80
CA LEU A 249 14.13 -58.52 5.48
C LEU A 249 13.19 -57.37 5.09
N ARG A 250 11.86 -57.53 5.28
CA ARG A 250 10.88 -56.46 5.04
C ARG A 250 11.12 -55.24 5.95
N ALA A 251 11.46 -55.47 7.22
CA ALA A 251 11.75 -54.39 8.16
C ALA A 251 12.97 -53.57 7.72
N TYR A 252 14.04 -54.24 7.27
CA TYR A 252 15.23 -53.60 6.70
C TYR A 252 14.91 -52.80 5.43
N GLU A 253 14.17 -53.38 4.48
CA GLU A 253 13.76 -52.67 3.26
C GLU A 253 12.92 -51.42 3.56
N ASN A 254 11.98 -51.52 4.50
CA ASN A 254 11.15 -50.39 4.91
C ASN A 254 11.97 -49.30 5.60
N ALA A 255 12.91 -49.68 6.47
CA ALA A 255 13.84 -48.73 7.09
C ALA A 255 14.69 -48.01 6.04
N LYS A 256 15.20 -48.73 5.03
CA LYS A 256 15.97 -48.17 3.93
C LYS A 256 15.15 -47.17 3.10
N LYS A 257 13.95 -47.56 2.66
CA LYS A 257 13.02 -46.65 1.94
C LYS A 257 12.69 -45.40 2.75
N ALA A 258 12.51 -45.53 4.06
CA ALA A 258 12.27 -44.38 4.94
C ALA A 258 13.49 -43.46 5.04
N ALA A 259 14.70 -44.01 5.17
CA ALA A 259 15.94 -43.24 5.17
C ALA A 259 16.15 -42.49 3.83
N ASP A 260 15.93 -43.16 2.69
CA ASP A 260 16.03 -42.55 1.36
C ASP A 260 15.05 -41.37 1.19
N LYS A 261 13.81 -41.52 1.69
CA LYS A 261 12.81 -40.44 1.66
C LYS A 261 13.24 -39.23 2.49
N VAL A 262 13.79 -39.44 3.68
CA VAL A 262 14.28 -38.33 4.53
C VAL A 262 15.50 -37.67 3.91
N LYS A 263 16.42 -38.46 3.32
CA LYS A 263 17.58 -37.94 2.58
C LYS A 263 17.16 -37.05 1.40
N ALA A 264 16.21 -37.48 0.58
CA ALA A 264 15.69 -36.69 -0.53
C ALA A 264 15.02 -35.38 -0.04
N ALA A 265 14.31 -35.43 1.09
CA ALA A 265 13.74 -34.23 1.71
C ALA A 265 14.81 -33.26 2.22
N LEU A 266 15.89 -33.78 2.83
CA LEU A 266 17.04 -33.00 3.27
C LEU A 266 17.74 -32.32 2.07
N GLU A 267 18.02 -33.07 1.00
CA GLU A 267 18.62 -32.52 -0.23
C GLU A 267 17.76 -31.41 -0.86
N LYS A 268 16.44 -31.60 -0.90
CA LYS A 268 15.51 -30.57 -1.37
C LYS A 268 15.56 -29.32 -0.50
N GLN A 269 15.64 -29.49 0.82
CA GLN A 269 15.78 -28.37 1.74
C GLN A 269 17.10 -27.64 1.49
N VAL A 270 18.22 -28.35 1.37
CA VAL A 270 19.53 -27.73 1.08
C VAL A 270 19.48 -26.86 -0.19
N LYS A 271 18.89 -27.36 -1.28
CA LYS A 271 18.69 -26.59 -2.52
C LYS A 271 17.85 -25.32 -2.31
N GLN A 272 16.82 -25.37 -1.44
CA GLN A 272 16.06 -24.17 -1.10
C GLN A 272 16.92 -23.16 -0.33
N GLY A 273 17.80 -23.65 0.56
CA GLY A 273 18.74 -22.82 1.32
C GLY A 273 19.71 -22.07 0.40
N GLU A 274 20.24 -22.71 -0.64
CA GLU A 274 21.10 -22.07 -1.64
C GLU A 274 20.45 -20.84 -2.27
N THR A 275 19.13 -20.85 -2.50
CA THR A 275 18.42 -19.67 -3.04
C THR A 275 18.30 -18.49 -2.05
N LEU A 276 18.58 -18.70 -0.77
CA LEU A 276 18.55 -17.69 0.28
C LEU A 276 19.95 -17.10 0.55
N ALA A 277 21.01 -17.73 0.03
CA ALA A 277 22.38 -17.25 0.20
C ALA A 277 22.54 -15.81 -0.30
N GLY A 278 23.20 -14.96 0.51
CA GLY A 278 23.48 -13.56 0.18
C GLY A 278 22.29 -12.58 0.24
N LYS A 279 21.07 -13.03 0.58
CA LYS A 279 19.88 -12.15 0.62
C LYS A 279 19.60 -11.51 1.99
N GLY A 280 20.13 -12.09 3.07
CA GLY A 280 19.96 -11.60 4.44
C GLY A 280 20.83 -10.38 4.78
N SER A 281 20.69 -9.87 6.01
CA SER A 281 21.57 -8.82 6.53
C SER A 281 22.95 -9.32 6.94
N GLY A 282 23.11 -10.64 7.10
CA GLY A 282 24.28 -11.27 7.73
C GLY A 282 24.15 -11.45 9.24
N ARG A 283 23.04 -10.99 9.86
CA ARG A 283 22.78 -11.21 11.30
C ARG A 283 22.48 -12.68 11.63
N VAL A 284 21.83 -13.38 10.72
CA VAL A 284 21.50 -14.81 10.86
C VAL A 284 22.32 -15.58 9.84
N ASN A 285 23.20 -16.45 10.32
CA ASN A 285 24.01 -17.30 9.45
C ASN A 285 23.13 -18.37 8.81
N LEU A 286 23.25 -18.56 7.50
CA LEU A 286 22.58 -19.66 6.80
C LEU A 286 23.35 -20.95 7.06
N LEU A 287 22.67 -21.97 7.58
CA LEU A 287 23.25 -23.30 7.76
C LEU A 287 23.17 -24.05 6.44
N LEU A 288 24.31 -24.45 5.89
CA LEU A 288 24.40 -25.36 4.75
C LEU A 288 25.36 -26.51 5.10
N PRO A 289 25.14 -27.72 4.57
CA PRO A 289 26.10 -28.80 4.69
C PRO A 289 27.44 -28.41 4.06
N GLU A 290 28.54 -28.90 4.65
CA GLU A 290 29.93 -28.56 4.26
C GLU A 290 30.22 -28.82 2.77
N GLN A 291 29.61 -29.88 2.21
CA GLN A 291 29.74 -30.25 0.80
C GLN A 291 29.12 -29.23 -0.19
N SER A 292 28.17 -28.41 0.28
CA SER A 292 27.48 -27.39 -0.51
C SER A 292 28.23 -26.06 -0.52
N ALA A 293 29.03 -25.77 0.52
CA ALA A 293 29.69 -24.49 0.71
C ALA A 293 30.74 -24.16 -0.36
N HIS A 294 31.37 -25.19 -0.96
CA HIS A 294 32.38 -25.00 -2.00
C HIS A 294 31.83 -24.56 -3.38
N LYS A 295 30.54 -24.75 -3.65
CA LYS A 295 29.95 -24.42 -4.97
C LYS A 295 29.40 -23.00 -5.07
N SER A 296 29.18 -22.32 -3.96
CA SER A 296 28.53 -20.99 -3.95
C SER A 296 29.49 -19.82 -4.17
N GLY A 297 30.79 -20.06 -4.42
CA GLY A 297 31.75 -19.00 -4.74
C GLY A 297 31.98 -18.00 -3.61
N PHE A 298 31.76 -18.41 -2.36
CA PHE A 298 32.04 -17.59 -1.18
C PHE A 298 33.55 -17.63 -0.90
N GLU A 299 34.34 -16.86 -1.66
CA GLU A 299 35.70 -16.52 -1.23
C GLU A 299 35.59 -15.65 0.02
N SER A 300 36.03 -16.21 1.14
CA SER A 300 35.99 -15.57 2.45
C SER A 300 36.97 -14.39 2.50
N ASN A 301 36.50 -13.20 2.11
CA ASN A 301 37.16 -11.98 2.52
C ASN A 301 36.74 -11.64 3.96
N ASP A 302 37.71 -11.79 4.86
CA ASP A 302 37.78 -11.32 6.26
C ASP A 302 36.88 -11.96 7.35
N LYS A 303 37.55 -12.77 8.20
CA LYS A 303 37.39 -12.86 9.68
C LYS A 303 35.99 -13.07 10.28
N GLY A 304 35.14 -13.90 9.68
CA GLY A 304 33.90 -14.41 10.29
C GLY A 304 34.00 -15.89 10.66
N PHE A 305 33.92 -16.22 11.96
CA PHE A 305 33.95 -17.58 12.49
C PHE A 305 32.90 -18.50 11.84
N MET A 306 33.34 -19.51 11.10
CA MET A 306 32.53 -20.63 10.64
C MET A 306 32.52 -21.70 11.74
N TRP A 307 31.38 -21.92 12.41
CA TRP A 307 31.27 -22.97 13.42
C TRP A 307 30.89 -24.30 12.75
N LYS A 308 31.68 -25.33 13.05
CA LYS A 308 31.39 -26.73 12.72
C LYS A 308 30.17 -27.19 13.53
N ILE A 309 29.21 -27.80 12.86
CA ILE A 309 28.24 -28.66 13.54
C ILE A 309 28.76 -30.09 13.33
N THR A 310 29.45 -30.62 14.34
CA THR A 310 29.75 -32.05 14.49
C THR A 310 28.54 -32.80 15.05
#